data_AF-A0A842TW68-F1
#
_entry.id   AF-A0A842TW68-F1
#
_cell.length_a   1.000
_cell.length_b   1.000
_cell.length_c   1.000
_cell.angle_alpha   90.00
_cell.angle_beta   90.00
_cell.angle_gamma   90.00
#
_symmetry.space_group_name_H-M   'P 1'
#
loop_
_entity.id
_entity.type
_entity.pdbx_description
1 polymer ?
#
loop_
_entity_poly.entity_id
_entity_poly.type
_entity_poly.pdbx_seq_one_letter_code
_entity_poly.pdbx_strand_id
1 'polypeptide(L)'
;MKNKKERSKKKSKRKSNKTTKDHQGWKRTKRFFVRNYLESWDFLKESKNFIYFVFGVFILFALFGFFIPAPESVAQEIMKIIQEILEITKGMTTSELIGFIFWNNVKVSFIGMISGILFGVIPFFETIINGYLLGFVASHTVMADGIASLWRIFPHGIFELPAVFISLGIGIRLGLYFFQKKQRQKRNYKEIIVNSLRLFVFVIIPLLIIAAVIEGFLISFYN
;
A
#
# COMPACT_ATOMS: atom_id res chain seq x y z
N MET A 1 56.34 -30.61 -13.78
CA MET A 1 56.03 -29.51 -12.84
C MET A 1 55.42 -28.23 -13.45
N LYS A 2 55.72 -27.82 -14.70
CA LYS A 2 55.19 -26.59 -15.33
C LYS A 2 53.64 -26.51 -15.43
N ASN A 3 52.99 -27.64 -15.69
CA ASN A 3 51.54 -27.72 -15.95
C ASN A 3 50.64 -27.43 -14.72
N LYS A 4 51.16 -27.61 -13.49
CA LYS A 4 50.40 -27.37 -12.23
C LYS A 4 50.37 -25.89 -11.85
N LYS A 5 51.45 -25.13 -12.11
CA LYS A 5 51.56 -23.68 -11.86
C LYS A 5 50.67 -22.85 -12.81
N GLU A 6 50.55 -23.24 -14.08
CA GLU A 6 49.65 -22.57 -15.04
C GLU A 6 48.17 -22.79 -14.73
N ARG A 7 47.79 -24.01 -14.33
CA ARG A 7 46.40 -24.30 -13.89
C ARG A 7 46.02 -23.51 -12.63
N SER A 8 46.95 -23.33 -11.69
CA SER A 8 46.77 -22.47 -10.50
C SER A 8 46.55 -21.00 -10.87
N LYS A 9 47.40 -20.42 -11.73
CA LYS A 9 47.26 -19.02 -12.20
C LYS A 9 45.97 -18.77 -12.97
N LYS A 10 45.52 -19.71 -13.82
CA LYS A 10 44.23 -19.62 -14.52
C LYS A 10 43.04 -19.69 -13.55
N LYS A 11 43.09 -20.54 -12.51
CA LYS A 11 42.04 -20.59 -11.47
C LYS A 11 41.99 -19.31 -10.62
N SER A 12 43.14 -18.74 -10.26
CA SER A 12 43.22 -17.46 -9.53
C SER A 12 42.68 -16.29 -10.34
N LYS A 13 43.09 -16.14 -11.61
CA LYS A 13 42.54 -15.11 -12.52
C LYS A 13 41.03 -15.27 -12.77
N ARG A 14 40.53 -16.50 -12.90
CA ARG A 14 39.08 -16.76 -13.02
C ARG A 14 38.32 -16.40 -11.74
N LYS A 15 38.86 -16.71 -10.56
CA LYS A 15 38.25 -16.30 -9.28
C LYS A 15 38.25 -14.77 -9.12
N SER A 16 39.37 -14.11 -9.43
CA SER A 16 39.51 -12.65 -9.40
C SER A 16 38.57 -11.92 -10.37
N ASN A 17 38.41 -12.42 -11.60
CA ASN A 17 37.47 -11.84 -12.57
C ASN A 17 36.01 -12.11 -12.22
N LYS A 18 35.72 -13.19 -11.48
CA LYS A 18 34.38 -13.48 -10.97
C LYS A 18 34.03 -12.51 -9.83
N THR A 19 34.92 -12.36 -8.83
CA THR A 19 34.70 -11.44 -7.72
C THR A 19 34.58 -9.97 -8.15
N THR A 20 35.33 -9.50 -9.16
CA THR A 20 35.20 -8.13 -9.68
C THR A 20 33.91 -7.91 -10.47
N LYS A 21 33.47 -8.89 -11.27
CA LYS A 21 32.17 -8.84 -11.95
C LYS A 21 31.00 -8.86 -10.96
N ASP A 22 31.08 -9.69 -9.93
CA ASP A 22 30.07 -9.77 -8.86
C ASP A 22 29.98 -8.45 -8.08
N HIS A 23 31.13 -7.82 -7.78
CA HIS A 23 31.18 -6.49 -7.15
C HIS A 23 30.60 -5.37 -8.03
N GLN A 24 30.87 -5.39 -9.34
CA GLN A 24 30.28 -4.41 -10.27
C GLN A 24 28.78 -4.62 -10.44
N GLY A 25 28.32 -5.88 -10.50
CA GLY A 25 26.91 -6.24 -10.54
C GLY A 25 26.15 -5.74 -9.32
N TRP A 26 26.67 -6.01 -8.12
CA TRP A 26 26.10 -5.52 -6.86
C TRP A 26 26.00 -3.99 -6.81
N LYS A 27 27.08 -3.28 -7.20
CA LYS A 27 27.08 -1.80 -7.26
C LYS A 27 26.07 -1.26 -8.28
N ARG A 28 25.81 -1.96 -9.38
CA ARG A 28 24.81 -1.56 -10.38
C ARG A 28 23.39 -1.75 -9.83
N THR A 29 23.10 -2.90 -9.25
CA THR A 29 21.80 -3.21 -8.64
C THR A 29 21.48 -2.26 -7.49
N LYS A 30 22.41 -2.06 -6.56
CA LYS A 30 22.22 -1.12 -5.44
C LYS A 30 21.90 0.30 -5.93
N ARG A 31 22.63 0.80 -6.94
CA ARG A 31 22.36 2.12 -7.53
C ARG A 31 20.98 2.19 -8.17
N PHE A 32 20.52 1.12 -8.82
CA PHE A 32 19.18 1.05 -9.40
C PHE A 32 18.08 1.16 -8.33
N PHE A 33 18.16 0.39 -7.25
CA PHE A 33 17.17 0.44 -6.17
C PHE A 33 17.16 1.80 -5.47
N VAL A 34 18.33 2.30 -5.08
CA VAL A 34 18.44 3.61 -4.40
C VAL A 34 17.88 4.73 -5.26
N ARG A 35 18.21 4.75 -6.56
CA ARG A 35 17.70 5.77 -7.49
C ARG A 35 16.17 5.74 -7.58
N ASN A 36 15.57 4.57 -7.79
CA ASN A 36 14.11 4.48 -7.92
C ASN A 36 13.40 4.82 -6.60
N TYR A 37 13.97 4.45 -5.46
CA TYR A 37 13.44 4.83 -4.15
C TYR A 37 13.49 6.35 -3.95
N LEU A 38 14.62 7.00 -4.24
CA LEU A 38 14.75 8.46 -4.13
C LEU A 38 13.78 9.19 -5.07
N GLU A 39 13.69 8.76 -6.34
CA GLU A 39 12.75 9.35 -7.29
C GLU A 39 11.28 9.16 -6.84
N SER A 40 10.96 8.03 -6.21
CA SER A 40 9.64 7.79 -5.60
C SER A 40 9.38 8.74 -4.45
N TRP A 41 10.36 8.96 -3.59
CA TRP A 41 10.26 9.87 -2.44
C TRP A 41 10.03 11.33 -2.86
N ASP A 42 10.72 11.79 -3.89
CA ASP A 42 10.52 13.13 -4.44
C ASP A 42 9.12 13.28 -5.04
N PHE A 43 8.67 12.26 -5.80
CA PHE A 43 7.30 12.23 -6.33
C PHE A 43 6.23 12.19 -5.24
N LEU A 44 6.48 11.48 -4.13
CA LEU A 44 5.60 11.45 -2.97
C LEU A 44 5.46 12.85 -2.34
N LYS A 45 6.58 13.54 -2.10
CA LYS A 45 6.58 14.92 -1.56
C LYS A 45 5.84 15.90 -2.46
N GLU A 46 5.98 15.77 -3.77
CA GLU A 46 5.22 16.57 -4.74
C GLU A 46 3.70 16.30 -4.65
N SER A 47 3.32 15.09 -4.26
CA SER A 47 1.92 14.63 -4.21
C SER A 47 1.24 14.84 -2.87
N LYS A 48 1.96 15.34 -1.85
CA LYS A 48 1.48 15.40 -0.46
C LYS A 48 0.10 16.04 -0.28
N ASN A 49 -0.22 17.07 -1.06
CA ASN A 49 -1.50 17.76 -0.96
C ASN A 49 -2.69 16.85 -1.30
N PHE A 50 -2.54 15.95 -2.27
CA PHE A 50 -3.58 14.98 -2.61
C PHE A 50 -3.73 13.90 -1.55
N ILE A 51 -2.62 13.51 -0.93
CA ILE A 51 -2.61 12.53 0.17
C ILE A 51 -3.30 13.12 1.40
N TYR A 52 -3.00 14.38 1.75
CA TYR A 52 -3.71 15.08 2.82
C TYR A 52 -5.19 15.30 2.52
N PHE A 53 -5.54 15.55 1.25
CA PHE A 53 -6.93 15.62 0.84
C PHE A 53 -7.66 14.29 1.07
N VAL A 54 -7.08 13.17 0.62
CA VAL A 54 -7.61 11.82 0.87
C VAL A 54 -7.72 11.54 2.37
N PHE A 55 -6.69 11.84 3.15
CA PHE A 55 -6.71 11.69 4.61
C PHE A 55 -7.87 12.48 5.25
N GLY A 56 -8.04 13.76 4.87
CA GLY A 56 -9.11 14.60 5.41
C GLY A 56 -10.51 14.07 5.06
N VAL A 57 -10.73 13.64 3.81
CA VAL A 57 -12.00 13.02 3.39
C VAL A 57 -12.23 11.71 4.15
N PHE A 58 -11.20 10.87 4.28
CA PHE A 58 -11.29 9.61 5.02
C PHE A 58 -11.72 9.84 6.47
N ILE A 59 -11.08 10.76 7.18
CA ILE A 59 -11.42 11.07 8.58
C ILE A 59 -12.85 11.62 8.68
N LEU A 60 -13.26 12.52 7.79
CA LEU A 60 -14.62 13.04 7.76
C LEU A 60 -15.66 11.91 7.64
N PHE A 61 -15.45 10.99 6.71
CA PHE A 61 -16.39 9.88 6.51
C PHE A 61 -16.28 8.79 7.56
N ALA A 62 -15.12 8.59 8.19
CA ALA A 62 -15.00 7.75 9.37
C ALA A 62 -15.79 8.31 10.56
N LEU A 63 -15.77 9.62 10.77
CA LEU A 63 -16.63 10.25 11.77
C LEU A 63 -18.12 10.08 11.42
N PHE A 64 -18.50 10.21 10.15
CA PHE A 64 -19.86 9.92 9.73
C PHE A 64 -20.26 8.47 9.96
N GLY A 65 -19.43 7.50 9.57
CA GLY A 65 -19.71 6.09 9.84
C GLY A 65 -19.78 5.77 11.33
N PHE A 66 -19.03 6.49 12.16
CA PHE A 66 -19.01 6.26 13.61
C PHE A 66 -20.24 6.85 14.33
N PHE A 67 -20.55 8.12 14.05
CA PHE A 67 -21.55 8.88 14.79
C PHE A 67 -22.94 8.91 14.15
N ILE A 68 -23.05 8.63 12.85
CA ILE A 68 -24.32 8.67 12.13
C ILE A 68 -24.74 7.23 11.83
N PRO A 69 -25.84 6.74 12.45
CA PRO A 69 -26.34 5.39 12.19
C PRO A 69 -26.63 5.19 10.70
N ALA A 70 -26.13 4.10 10.14
CA ALA A 70 -26.49 3.70 8.79
C ALA A 70 -27.98 3.33 8.73
N PRO A 71 -28.68 3.58 7.60
CA PRO A 71 -29.97 2.98 7.34
C PRO A 71 -29.90 1.45 7.50
N GLU A 72 -30.95 0.83 8.03
CA GLU A 72 -30.95 -0.60 8.37
C GLU A 72 -30.57 -1.50 7.18
N SER A 73 -31.08 -1.18 5.98
CA SER A 73 -30.73 -1.90 4.75
C SER A 73 -29.24 -1.83 4.41
N VAL A 74 -28.60 -0.69 4.64
CA VAL A 74 -27.16 -0.49 4.41
C VAL A 74 -26.34 -1.22 5.47
N ALA A 75 -26.75 -1.12 6.74
CA ALA A 75 -26.09 -1.81 7.84
C ALA A 75 -26.09 -3.33 7.63
N GLN A 76 -27.22 -3.90 7.20
CA GLN A 76 -27.35 -5.33 6.92
C GLN A 76 -26.41 -5.79 5.79
N GLU A 77 -26.31 -5.05 4.70
CA GLU A 77 -25.38 -5.39 3.61
C GLU A 77 -23.91 -5.27 4.04
N ILE A 78 -23.55 -4.23 4.80
CA ILE A 78 -22.19 -4.11 5.35
C ILE A 78 -21.87 -5.28 6.28
N MET A 79 -22.79 -5.63 7.19
CA MET A 79 -22.60 -6.75 8.11
C MET A 79 -22.49 -8.09 7.37
N LYS A 80 -23.26 -8.29 6.31
CA LYS A 80 -23.17 -9.48 5.46
C LYS A 80 -21.79 -9.60 4.80
N ILE A 81 -21.26 -8.50 4.27
CA ILE A 81 -19.90 -8.48 3.68
C ILE A 81 -18.84 -8.80 4.75
N ILE A 82 -18.96 -8.23 5.94
CA ILE A 82 -18.03 -8.51 7.05
C ILE A 82 -18.09 -9.99 7.44
N GLN A 83 -19.30 -10.55 7.58
CA GLN A 83 -19.48 -11.98 7.91
C GLN A 83 -18.89 -12.89 6.83
N GLU A 84 -19.06 -12.57 5.56
CA GLU A 84 -18.47 -13.34 4.45
C GLU A 84 -16.94 -13.32 4.52
N ILE A 85 -16.32 -12.16 4.78
CA ILE A 85 -14.87 -12.04 4.96
C ILE A 85 -14.40 -12.85 6.19
N LEU A 86 -15.13 -12.77 7.30
CA LEU A 86 -14.80 -13.54 8.51
C LEU A 86 -14.87 -15.04 8.27
N GLU A 87 -15.89 -15.53 7.56
CA GLU A 87 -16.01 -16.96 7.24
C GLU A 87 -14.96 -17.42 6.23
N ILE A 88 -14.58 -16.60 5.25
CA ILE A 88 -13.48 -16.92 4.32
C ILE A 88 -12.15 -17.01 5.06
N THR A 89 -11.91 -16.12 6.02
CA THR A 89 -10.66 -16.06 6.78
C THR A 89 -10.59 -17.06 7.94
N LYS A 90 -11.73 -17.66 8.30
CA LYS A 90 -11.84 -18.65 9.38
C LYS A 90 -11.07 -19.93 9.04
N GLY A 91 -10.20 -20.33 9.94
CA GLY A 91 -9.39 -21.55 9.78
C GLY A 91 -8.18 -21.39 8.85
N MET A 92 -7.93 -20.19 8.32
CA MET A 92 -6.65 -19.89 7.65
C MET A 92 -5.51 -19.99 8.66
N THR A 93 -4.39 -20.56 8.23
CA THR A 93 -3.11 -20.44 8.92
C THR A 93 -2.65 -18.98 8.92
N THR A 94 -1.78 -18.59 9.87
CA THR A 94 -1.20 -17.24 9.93
C THR A 94 -0.58 -16.82 8.59
N SER A 95 0.11 -17.74 7.90
CA SER A 95 0.71 -17.47 6.58
C SER A 95 -0.32 -17.21 5.49
N GLU A 96 -1.43 -17.95 5.49
CA GLU A 96 -2.53 -17.75 4.53
C GLU A 96 -3.23 -16.42 4.78
N LEU A 97 -3.46 -16.07 6.04
CA LEU A 97 -4.06 -14.79 6.43
C LEU A 97 -3.17 -13.60 6.03
N ILE A 98 -1.85 -13.67 6.27
CA ILE A 98 -0.89 -12.65 5.81
C ILE A 98 -0.97 -12.51 4.29
N GLY A 99 -0.99 -13.62 3.55
CA GLY A 99 -1.11 -13.62 2.10
C GLY A 99 -2.42 -13.00 1.60
N PHE A 100 -3.53 -13.32 2.26
CA PHE A 100 -4.86 -12.80 1.96
C PHE A 100 -4.92 -11.28 2.16
N ILE A 101 -4.49 -10.79 3.32
CA ILE A 101 -4.44 -9.35 3.65
C ILE A 101 -3.54 -8.62 2.65
N PHE A 102 -2.32 -9.13 2.41
CA PHE A 102 -1.38 -8.54 1.48
C PHE A 102 -1.98 -8.37 0.08
N TRP A 103 -2.52 -9.44 -0.50
CA TRP A 103 -3.04 -9.39 -1.86
C TRP A 103 -4.30 -8.55 -1.98
N ASN A 104 -5.17 -8.57 -0.97
CA ASN A 104 -6.34 -7.71 -0.94
C ASN A 104 -5.92 -6.23 -0.97
N ASN A 105 -4.97 -5.84 -0.11
CA ASN A 105 -4.53 -4.46 -0.01
C ASN A 105 -3.72 -4.00 -1.23
N VAL A 106 -2.92 -4.89 -1.84
CA VAL A 106 -2.24 -4.60 -3.11
C VAL A 106 -3.28 -4.36 -4.21
N LYS A 107 -4.31 -5.21 -4.31
CA LYS A 107 -5.35 -5.10 -5.33
C LYS A 107 -6.14 -3.79 -5.17
N VAL A 108 -6.67 -3.53 -3.96
CA VAL A 108 -7.44 -2.31 -3.66
C VAL A 108 -6.58 -1.07 -3.93
N SER A 109 -5.37 -1.00 -3.37
CA SER A 109 -4.46 0.12 -3.60
C SER A 109 -4.14 0.33 -5.08
N PHE A 110 -3.84 -0.74 -5.83
CA PHE A 110 -3.50 -0.64 -7.25
C PHE A 110 -4.68 -0.14 -8.09
N ILE A 111 -5.87 -0.70 -7.85
CA ILE A 111 -7.10 -0.30 -8.51
C ILE A 111 -7.41 1.16 -8.21
N GLY A 112 -7.36 1.58 -6.94
CA GLY A 112 -7.59 2.97 -6.55
C GLY A 112 -6.63 3.95 -7.22
N MET A 113 -5.34 3.58 -7.33
CA MET A 113 -4.36 4.41 -8.03
C MET A 113 -4.64 4.51 -9.54
N ILE A 114 -4.80 3.38 -10.23
CA ILE A 114 -4.90 3.38 -11.71
C ILE A 114 -6.27 3.87 -12.20
N SER A 115 -7.33 3.62 -11.44
CA SER A 115 -8.68 4.11 -11.73
C SER A 115 -8.79 5.64 -11.62
N GLY A 116 -7.79 6.28 -11.01
CA GLY A 116 -7.61 7.73 -11.03
C GLY A 116 -7.61 8.35 -12.43
N ILE A 117 -7.25 7.60 -13.48
CA ILE A 117 -7.34 8.04 -14.88
C ILE A 117 -8.77 8.48 -15.25
N LEU A 118 -9.79 7.94 -14.58
CA LEU A 118 -11.19 8.35 -14.69
C LEU A 118 -11.48 9.60 -13.84
N PHE A 119 -10.71 10.67 -14.08
CA PHE A 119 -10.84 11.98 -13.42
C PHE A 119 -10.76 11.97 -11.88
N GLY A 120 -10.18 10.92 -11.29
CA GLY A 120 -10.04 10.79 -9.83
C GLY A 120 -11.35 10.44 -9.12
N VAL A 121 -12.43 10.15 -9.86
CA VAL A 121 -13.74 9.87 -9.28
C VAL A 121 -13.72 8.58 -8.47
N ILE A 122 -13.14 7.51 -9.02
CA ILE A 122 -13.07 6.20 -8.35
C ILE A 122 -12.27 6.27 -7.04
N PRO A 123 -11.01 6.76 -7.00
CA PRO A 123 -10.27 6.86 -5.74
C PRO A 123 -10.94 7.78 -4.72
N PHE A 124 -11.72 8.78 -5.16
CA PHE A 124 -12.47 9.64 -4.26
C PHE A 124 -13.59 8.87 -3.56
N PHE A 125 -14.41 8.12 -4.31
CA PHE A 125 -15.45 7.26 -3.72
C PHE A 125 -14.86 6.14 -2.87
N GLU A 126 -13.74 5.56 -3.28
CA GLU A 126 -13.03 4.55 -2.49
C GLU A 126 -12.56 5.12 -1.14
N THR A 127 -12.09 6.37 -1.13
CA THR A 127 -11.75 7.08 0.12
C THR A 127 -12.98 7.23 1.04
N ILE A 128 -14.12 7.62 0.47
CA ILE A 128 -15.38 7.78 1.20
C ILE A 128 -15.85 6.46 1.80
N ILE A 129 -15.89 5.40 0.98
CA ILE A 129 -16.37 4.08 1.37
C ILE A 129 -15.48 3.50 2.46
N ASN A 130 -14.16 3.52 2.29
CA ASN A 130 -13.23 2.98 3.29
C ASN A 130 -13.29 3.77 4.62
N GLY A 131 -13.41 5.10 4.55
CA GLY A 131 -13.59 5.93 5.74
C GLY A 131 -14.88 5.54 6.48
N TYR A 132 -16.00 5.55 5.76
CA TYR A 132 -17.30 5.20 6.32
C TYR A 132 -17.34 3.80 6.93
N LEU A 133 -16.82 2.78 6.23
CA LEU A 133 -16.77 1.40 6.73
C LEU A 133 -15.95 1.27 8.01
N LEU A 134 -14.80 1.93 8.10
CA LEU A 134 -13.99 1.92 9.33
C LEU A 134 -14.77 2.54 10.50
N GLY A 135 -15.42 3.68 10.27
CA GLY A 135 -16.28 4.33 11.27
C GLY A 135 -17.43 3.45 11.72
N PHE A 136 -18.11 2.82 10.77
CA PHE A 136 -19.24 1.91 11.01
C PHE A 136 -18.82 0.73 11.88
N VAL A 137 -17.72 0.04 11.52
CA VAL A 137 -17.20 -1.09 12.30
C VAL A 137 -16.80 -0.64 13.69
N ALA A 138 -16.09 0.49 13.81
CA ALA A 138 -15.71 1.05 15.10
C ALA A 138 -16.92 1.35 15.99
N SER A 139 -18.01 1.92 15.43
CA SER A 139 -19.25 2.18 16.18
C SER A 139 -19.87 0.89 16.71
N HIS A 140 -20.01 -0.13 15.85
CA HIS A 140 -20.59 -1.42 16.23
C HIS A 140 -19.76 -2.14 17.29
N THR A 141 -18.43 -2.07 17.19
CA THR A 141 -17.51 -2.66 18.17
C THR A 141 -17.58 -1.94 19.53
N VAL A 142 -17.78 -0.62 19.54
CA VAL A 142 -18.01 0.15 20.78
C VAL A 142 -19.38 -0.16 21.38
N MET A 143 -20.42 -0.30 20.57
CA MET A 143 -21.76 -0.64 21.05
C MET A 143 -21.82 -2.06 21.66
N ALA A 144 -21.05 -3.00 21.11
CA ALA A 144 -21.02 -4.38 21.60
C ALA A 144 -20.15 -4.54 22.86
N ASP A 145 -18.93 -4.02 22.84
CA ASP A 145 -17.88 -4.35 23.83
C ASP A 145 -17.37 -3.12 24.63
N GLY A 146 -17.96 -1.94 24.42
CA GLY A 146 -17.54 -0.68 25.04
C GLY A 146 -16.32 -0.03 24.38
N ILE A 147 -15.96 1.19 24.79
CA ILE A 147 -14.92 2.00 24.09
C ILE A 147 -13.52 1.36 24.07
N ALA A 148 -13.20 0.52 25.06
CA ALA A 148 -11.90 -0.14 25.16
C ALA A 148 -11.66 -1.16 24.04
N SER A 149 -12.73 -1.66 23.40
CA SER A 149 -12.65 -2.64 22.31
C SER A 149 -12.02 -2.06 21.03
N LEU A 150 -11.98 -0.74 20.88
CA LEU A 150 -11.30 -0.07 19.74
C LEU A 150 -9.81 -0.42 19.65
N TRP A 151 -9.18 -0.82 20.75
CA TRP A 151 -7.80 -1.32 20.72
C TRP A 151 -7.62 -2.56 19.82
N ARG A 152 -8.69 -3.32 19.55
CA ARG A 152 -8.63 -4.43 18.58
C ARG A 152 -8.60 -3.92 17.14
N ILE A 153 -9.22 -2.78 16.85
CA ILE A 153 -9.30 -2.21 15.49
C ILE A 153 -8.08 -1.35 15.17
N PHE A 154 -7.60 -0.57 16.14
CA PHE A 154 -6.52 0.40 15.96
C PHE A 154 -5.22 -0.17 15.34
N PRO A 155 -4.77 -1.39 15.68
CA PRO A 155 -3.59 -2.00 15.10
C PRO A 155 -3.76 -2.37 13.62
N HIS A 156 -5.01 -2.62 13.17
CA HIS A 156 -5.33 -3.09 11.81
C HIS A 156 -5.23 -2.02 10.72
N GLY A 157 -4.71 -0.82 11.01
CA GLY A 157 -4.62 0.25 10.02
C GLY A 157 -3.33 1.06 10.05
N ILE A 158 -2.39 0.78 10.96
CA ILE A 158 -1.22 1.65 11.18
C ILE A 158 -0.30 1.69 9.95
N PHE A 159 -0.13 0.57 9.26
CA PHE A 159 0.74 0.46 8.09
C PHE A 159 -0.04 0.34 6.77
N GLU A 160 -1.24 -0.25 6.80
CA GLU A 160 -2.14 -0.33 5.64
C GLU A 160 -2.64 1.06 5.21
N LEU A 161 -3.19 1.85 6.15
CA LEU A 161 -3.81 3.15 5.81
C LEU A 161 -2.82 4.13 5.17
N PRO A 162 -1.56 4.26 5.62
CA PRO A 162 -0.57 5.06 4.89
C PRO A 162 -0.40 4.61 3.44
N ALA A 163 -0.32 3.30 3.17
CA ALA A 163 -0.17 2.78 1.82
C ALA A 163 -1.40 3.11 0.95
N VAL A 164 -2.61 2.93 1.50
CA VAL A 164 -3.87 3.25 0.83
C VAL A 164 -3.97 4.75 0.55
N PHE A 165 -3.69 5.63 1.52
CA PHE A 165 -3.76 7.08 1.34
C PHE A 165 -2.78 7.59 0.29
N ILE A 166 -1.57 7.03 0.25
CA ILE A 166 -0.61 7.33 -0.80
C ILE A 166 -1.19 6.90 -2.15
N SER A 167 -1.70 5.66 -2.26
CA SER A 167 -2.23 5.11 -3.50
C SER A 167 -3.40 5.93 -4.06
N LEU A 168 -4.41 6.19 -3.23
CA LEU A 168 -5.58 6.98 -3.59
C LEU A 168 -5.21 8.43 -3.88
N GLY A 169 -4.31 9.04 -3.11
CA GLY A 169 -3.82 10.40 -3.36
C GLY A 169 -3.12 10.52 -4.71
N ILE A 170 -2.34 9.52 -5.12
CA ILE A 170 -1.79 9.45 -6.48
C ILE A 170 -2.89 9.27 -7.53
N GLY A 171 -3.89 8.44 -7.27
CA GLY A 171 -5.06 8.29 -8.15
C GLY A 171 -5.79 9.62 -8.39
N ILE A 172 -6.05 10.39 -7.33
CA ILE A 172 -6.61 11.75 -7.43
C ILE A 172 -5.68 12.66 -8.24
N ARG A 173 -4.36 12.62 -8.00
CA ARG A 173 -3.37 13.41 -8.77
C ARG A 173 -3.42 13.08 -10.27
N LEU A 174 -3.54 11.80 -10.63
CA LEU A 174 -3.66 11.34 -12.02
C LEU A 174 -4.91 11.92 -12.67
N GLY A 175 -6.05 11.83 -11.99
CA GLY A 175 -7.33 12.32 -12.50
C GLY A 175 -7.42 13.84 -12.65
N LEU A 176 -6.82 14.57 -11.71
CA LEU A 176 -6.86 16.04 -11.71
C LEU A 176 -5.77 16.68 -12.59
N TYR A 177 -4.91 15.89 -13.23
CA TYR A 177 -3.80 16.40 -14.05
C TYR A 177 -4.26 17.40 -15.13
N PHE A 178 -5.38 17.11 -15.80
CA PHE A 178 -5.89 17.96 -16.90
C PHE A 178 -6.43 19.31 -16.41
N PHE A 179 -6.84 19.39 -15.14
CA PHE A 179 -7.42 20.58 -14.53
C PHE A 179 -6.38 21.49 -13.85
N GLN A 180 -5.18 20.99 -13.56
CA GLN A 180 -4.15 21.74 -12.84
C GLN A 180 -3.04 22.25 -13.77
N LYS A 181 -3.13 23.53 -14.21
CA LYS A 181 -2.09 24.20 -15.02
C LYS A 181 -0.69 24.10 -14.41
N LYS A 182 -0.56 24.17 -13.07
CA LYS A 182 0.70 24.07 -12.33
C LYS A 182 1.34 22.67 -12.37
N GLN A 183 0.55 21.60 -12.47
CA GLN A 183 1.06 20.23 -12.61
C GLN A 183 1.70 20.01 -13.98
N ARG A 184 1.05 20.55 -15.02
CA ARG A 184 1.49 20.45 -16.43
C ARG A 184 2.85 21.11 -16.69
N GLN A 185 3.26 22.05 -15.85
CA GLN A 185 4.57 22.69 -15.92
C GLN A 185 5.69 21.86 -15.27
N LYS A 186 5.35 20.96 -14.35
CA LYS A 186 6.35 20.19 -13.59
C LYS A 186 6.68 18.84 -14.21
N ARG A 187 5.66 18.12 -14.67
CA ARG A 187 5.79 16.79 -15.27
C ARG A 187 4.75 16.61 -16.36
N ASN A 188 5.11 15.87 -17.41
CA ASN A 188 4.11 15.45 -18.39
C ASN A 188 3.26 14.28 -17.84
N TYR A 189 2.14 13.99 -18.48
CA TYR A 189 1.22 12.95 -18.00
C TYR A 189 1.87 11.55 -17.94
N LYS A 190 2.69 11.21 -18.95
CA LYS A 190 3.41 9.93 -19.01
C LYS A 190 4.37 9.78 -17.83
N GLU A 191 5.08 10.84 -17.47
CA GLU A 191 5.96 10.87 -16.30
C GLU A 191 5.18 10.64 -15.02
N ILE A 192 3.99 11.24 -14.85
CA ILE A 192 3.17 11.00 -13.66
C ILE A 192 2.78 9.52 -13.57
N ILE A 193 2.33 8.89 -14.66
CA ILE A 193 2.00 7.45 -14.69
C ILE A 193 3.22 6.59 -14.31
N VAL A 194 4.37 6.82 -14.95
CA VAL A 194 5.60 6.04 -14.68
C VAL A 194 6.05 6.21 -13.23
N ASN A 195 6.00 7.44 -12.69
CA ASN A 195 6.37 7.68 -11.30
C ASN A 195 5.34 7.14 -10.31
N SER A 196 4.06 7.06 -10.70
CA SER A 196 3.01 6.41 -9.90
C SER A 196 3.28 4.91 -9.77
N LEU A 197 3.55 4.23 -10.89
CA LEU A 197 3.91 2.81 -10.88
C LEU A 197 5.23 2.55 -10.13
N ARG A 198 6.21 3.44 -10.28
CA ARG A 198 7.46 3.36 -9.51
C ARG A 198 7.21 3.51 -8.02
N LEU A 199 6.45 4.53 -7.60
CA LEU A 199 6.08 4.72 -6.20
C LEU A 199 5.34 3.50 -5.65
N PHE A 200 4.45 2.92 -6.46
CA PHE A 200 3.73 1.71 -6.09
C PHE A 200 4.68 0.55 -5.75
N VAL A 201 5.64 0.28 -6.63
CA VAL A 201 6.59 -0.83 -6.44
C VAL A 201 7.60 -0.56 -5.32
N PHE A 202 8.13 0.66 -5.22
CA PHE A 202 9.26 0.96 -4.33
C PHE A 202 8.86 1.50 -2.95
N VAL A 203 7.59 1.88 -2.76
CA VAL A 203 7.09 2.42 -1.48
C VAL A 203 5.82 1.72 -1.03
N ILE A 204 4.78 1.65 -1.86
CA ILE A 204 3.47 1.10 -1.45
C ILE A 204 3.56 -0.41 -1.17
N ILE A 205 4.12 -1.21 -2.09
CA ILE A 205 4.28 -2.66 -1.88
C ILE A 205 5.10 -2.97 -0.61
N PRO A 206 6.28 -2.37 -0.37
CA PRO A 206 7.01 -2.58 0.88
C PRO A 206 6.21 -2.24 2.13
N LEU A 207 5.44 -1.13 2.12
CA LEU A 207 4.57 -0.78 3.23
C LEU A 207 3.48 -1.83 3.47
N LEU A 208 2.86 -2.33 2.39
CA LEU A 208 1.82 -3.37 2.46
C LEU A 208 2.37 -4.72 2.95
N ILE A 209 3.61 -5.08 2.59
CA ILE A 209 4.26 -6.28 3.14
C ILE A 209 4.41 -6.14 4.64
N ILE A 210 4.90 -5.00 5.12
CA ILE A 210 5.08 -4.73 6.55
C ILE A 210 3.73 -4.77 7.26
N ALA A 211 2.69 -4.15 6.69
CA ALA A 211 1.33 -4.15 7.21
C ALA A 211 0.79 -5.58 7.36
N ALA A 212 0.79 -6.36 6.28
CA ALA A 212 0.24 -7.70 6.27
C ALA A 212 0.93 -8.63 7.27
N VAL A 213 2.26 -8.52 7.42
CA VAL A 213 3.01 -9.30 8.40
C VAL A 213 2.59 -8.92 9.82
N ILE A 214 2.58 -7.62 10.15
CA ILE A 214 2.22 -7.15 11.48
C ILE A 214 0.78 -7.53 11.82
N GLU A 215 -0.15 -7.27 10.91
CA GLU A 215 -1.57 -7.55 11.10
C GLU A 215 -1.86 -9.05 11.19
N GLY A 216 -1.28 -9.86 10.31
CA GLY A 216 -1.48 -11.31 10.34
C GLY A 216 -0.96 -11.94 11.64
N PHE A 217 0.17 -11.45 12.18
CA PHE A 217 0.62 -11.86 13.50
C PHE A 217 -0.33 -11.40 14.61
N LEU A 218 -0.74 -10.13 14.61
CA LEU A 218 -1.66 -9.61 15.63
C LEU A 218 -2.98 -10.40 15.66
N ILE A 219 -3.61 -10.63 14.51
CA ILE A 219 -4.85 -11.42 14.43
C ILE A 219 -4.63 -12.84 14.96
N SER A 220 -3.51 -13.48 14.57
CA SER A 220 -3.19 -14.82 15.04
C SER A 220 -2.85 -14.91 16.53
N PHE A 221 -2.45 -13.82 17.18
CA PHE A 221 -2.17 -13.79 18.63
C PHE A 221 -3.42 -13.48 19.47
N TYR A 222 -4.43 -12.81 18.89
CA TYR A 222 -5.66 -12.41 19.59
C TYR A 222 -6.88 -13.30 19.28
N ASN A 223 -6.78 -14.21 18.30
CA ASN A 223 -7.69 -15.34 18.08
C ASN A 223 -7.21 -16.59 18.81
#